data_AF-A0A6I9NRS3-F1
#
_entry.id   AF-A0A6I9NRS3-F1
#
_cell.length_a   1.000
_cell.length_b   1.000
_cell.length_c   1.000
_cell.angle_alpha   90.00
_cell.angle_beta   90.00
_cell.angle_gamma   90.00
#
_symmetry.space_group_name_H-M   'P 1'
#
loop_
_entity.id
_entity.type
_entity.pdbx_description
1 polymer ?
#
loop_
_entity_poly.entity_id
_entity_poly.type
_entity_poly.pdbx_seq_one_letter_code
_entity_poly.pdbx_strand_id
1 'polypeptide(L)'
;MLCVLGSKMELCPCRYGHLDGDPKEVSPVIDQFVECVWQLSEQFPCAFEFNERFLVAIHTHIYSCRYGTFLGNCQKERRDMRLGERTHSVWPELWKERAQYTNPLYRAEQSQSQGVLRPNTTPYCFKMWKGLYNHAEKSTPPRQSPADFLSTVREESQQLEEELANQQEVPPGGTPHHHLGFRQGIQHTSKH
;
A
#
# COMPACT_ATOMS: atom_id res chain seq x y z
N MET A 1 14.88 18.17 9.42
CA MET A 1 15.44 17.61 10.67
C MET A 1 15.62 16.10 10.60
N LEU A 2 14.71 15.34 9.98
CA LEU A 2 14.88 13.89 9.72
C LEU A 2 15.87 13.55 8.59
N CYS A 3 16.01 14.39 7.55
CA CYS A 3 16.94 14.12 6.45
C CYS A 3 18.42 14.50 6.71
N VAL A 4 18.78 15.01 7.90
CA VAL A 4 20.12 15.60 8.14
C VAL A 4 20.97 14.80 9.15
N LEU A 5 20.39 13.85 9.88
CA LEU A 5 21.15 13.01 10.79
C LEU A 5 21.74 11.83 9.98
N GLY A 6 22.99 12.00 9.56
CA GLY A 6 23.78 11.12 8.70
C GLY A 6 24.06 9.72 9.27
N SER A 7 23.02 8.97 9.59
CA SER A 7 23.09 7.60 10.08
C SER A 7 22.18 6.71 9.23
N LYS A 8 22.53 6.44 7.96
CA LYS A 8 21.90 5.37 7.16
C LYS A 8 20.35 5.36 7.19
N MET A 9 19.73 6.52 7.42
CA MET A 9 18.28 6.76 7.57
C MET A 9 17.63 7.12 6.22
N GLU A 10 18.30 6.78 5.12
CA GLU A 10 17.87 7.07 3.76
C GLU A 10 17.20 5.81 3.21
N LEU A 11 15.87 5.82 3.17
CA LEU A 11 15.05 4.70 2.71
C LEU A 11 15.09 4.55 1.18
N CYS A 12 15.22 3.31 0.74
CA CYS A 12 14.78 2.87 -0.58
C CYS A 12 13.50 2.08 -0.37
N PRO A 13 12.48 2.20 -1.24
CA PRO A 13 11.39 1.22 -1.33
C PRO A 13 11.90 -0.23 -1.46
N CYS A 14 13.16 -0.38 -1.86
CA CYS A 14 13.96 -1.59 -1.98
C CYS A 14 14.13 -2.34 -0.64
N ARG A 15 14.09 -1.65 0.51
CA ARG A 15 14.14 -2.30 1.83
C ARG A 15 12.78 -2.73 2.37
N TYR A 16 11.69 -2.51 1.62
CA TYR A 16 10.33 -2.91 2.01
C TYR A 16 9.56 -3.54 0.83
N GLY A 17 10.27 -4.13 -0.13
CA GLY A 17 9.69 -5.03 -1.13
C GLY A 17 9.08 -4.38 -2.38
N HIS A 18 9.39 -3.11 -2.70
CA HIS A 18 8.89 -2.49 -3.94
C HIS A 18 9.80 -2.74 -5.17
N LEU A 19 11.02 -3.21 -4.93
CA LEU A 19 11.94 -3.74 -5.94
C LEU A 19 12.55 -5.02 -5.37
N ASP A 20 12.90 -5.95 -6.25
CA ASP A 20 13.37 -7.33 -6.02
C ASP A 20 14.69 -7.37 -5.21
N GLY A 21 14.64 -6.96 -3.94
CA GLY A 21 15.76 -6.86 -3.01
C GLY A 21 15.87 -8.08 -2.11
N ASP A 22 17.08 -8.38 -1.62
CA ASP A 22 17.30 -9.50 -0.70
C ASP A 22 16.41 -9.32 0.55
N PRO A 23 15.52 -10.26 0.88
CA PRO A 23 14.68 -10.18 2.08
C PRO A 23 15.49 -10.05 3.38
N LYS A 24 16.77 -10.44 3.39
CA LYS A 24 17.68 -10.23 4.53
C LYS A 24 18.05 -8.77 4.76
N GLU A 25 17.84 -7.91 3.77
CA GLU A 25 18.12 -6.48 3.83
C GLU A 25 16.91 -5.64 4.26
N VAL A 26 15.74 -6.26 4.40
CA VAL A 26 14.50 -5.63 4.90
C VAL A 26 14.59 -5.49 6.42
N SER A 27 14.45 -4.26 6.94
CA SER A 27 14.51 -4.01 8.39
C SER A 27 13.61 -2.84 8.81
N PRO A 28 12.79 -3.00 9.89
CA PRO A 28 11.80 -2.02 10.32
C PRO A 28 12.40 -0.82 11.09
N VAL A 29 13.60 -0.35 10.74
CA VAL A 29 14.33 0.68 11.51
C VAL A 29 13.54 1.98 11.61
N ILE A 30 12.84 2.33 10.53
CA ILE A 30 12.07 3.57 10.47
C ILE A 30 10.76 3.44 11.25
N ASP A 31 10.11 2.29 11.19
CA ASP A 31 8.95 2.00 12.03
C ASP A 31 9.32 2.10 13.51
N GLN A 32 10.46 1.51 13.89
CA GLN A 32 10.99 1.59 15.27
C GLN A 32 11.26 3.04 15.68
N PHE A 33 11.87 3.84 14.80
CA PHE A 33 12.12 5.25 15.09
C PHE A 33 10.81 6.03 15.29
N VAL A 34 9.84 5.86 14.39
CA VAL A 34 8.55 6.57 14.45
C VAL A 34 7.76 6.12 15.69
N GLU A 35 7.77 4.83 16.02
CA GLU A 35 7.19 4.28 17.26
C GLU A 35 7.85 4.90 18.49
N CYS A 36 9.18 4.98 18.56
CA CYS A 36 9.88 5.62 19.68
C CYS A 36 9.47 7.09 19.85
N VAL A 37 9.29 7.85 18.77
CA VAL A 37 8.82 9.24 18.83
C VAL A 37 7.39 9.30 19.37
N TRP A 38 6.51 8.37 18.96
CA TRP A 38 5.16 8.28 19.49
C TRP A 38 5.15 7.97 21.00
N GLN A 39 5.96 7.00 21.45
CA GLN A 39 6.09 6.66 22.88
C GLN A 39 6.56 7.88 23.70
N LEU A 40 7.48 8.69 23.16
CA LEU A 40 7.89 9.93 23.81
C LEU A 40 6.75 10.95 23.85
N SER A 41 5.97 11.08 22.77
CA SER A 41 4.81 11.99 22.75
C SER A 41 3.73 11.61 23.77
N GLU A 42 3.57 10.30 24.01
CA GLU A 42 2.65 9.77 25.03
C GLU A 42 3.12 10.06 26.47
N GLN A 43 4.44 9.99 26.72
CA GLN A 43 5.01 10.33 28.04
C GLN A 43 5.10 11.84 28.28
N PHE A 44 5.19 12.65 27.21
CA PHE A 44 5.34 14.10 27.29
C PHE A 44 4.33 14.85 26.39
N PRO A 45 3.03 14.89 26.77
CA PRO A 45 1.97 15.43 25.91
C PRO A 45 2.13 16.91 25.50
N CYS A 46 2.92 17.69 26.25
CA CYS A 46 3.12 19.13 25.98
C CYS A 46 4.44 19.44 25.27
N ALA A 47 5.33 18.45 25.08
CA ALA A 47 6.71 18.66 24.62
C ALA A 47 6.84 18.75 23.09
N PHE A 48 5.91 18.15 22.35
CA PHE A 48 5.96 18.07 20.88
C PHE A 48 4.89 18.94 20.24
N GLU A 49 5.28 19.70 19.21
CA GLU A 49 4.38 20.55 18.42
C GLU A 49 3.47 19.73 17.52
N PHE A 50 3.93 18.57 17.05
CA PHE A 50 3.15 17.68 16.21
C PHE A 50 2.32 16.69 17.04
N ASN A 51 1.22 16.20 16.47
CA ASN A 51 0.34 15.20 17.07
C ASN A 51 0.53 13.80 16.45
N GLU A 52 -0.20 12.80 16.97
CA GLU A 52 -0.16 11.42 16.47
C GLU A 52 -0.47 11.32 14.96
N ARG A 53 -1.43 12.10 14.46
CA ARG A 53 -1.84 12.07 13.04
C ARG A 53 -0.69 12.43 12.11
N PHE A 54 0.20 13.31 12.54
CA PHE A 54 1.40 13.67 11.78
C PHE A 54 2.33 12.46 11.62
N LEU A 55 2.56 11.70 12.69
CA LEU A 55 3.43 10.53 12.64
C LEU A 55 2.83 9.41 11.76
N VAL A 56 1.51 9.18 11.85
CA VAL A 56 0.80 8.24 10.98
C VAL A 56 0.87 8.67 9.50
N ALA A 57 0.74 9.97 9.21
CA ALA A 57 0.88 10.49 7.86
C ALA A 57 2.30 10.30 7.31
N ILE A 58 3.34 10.58 8.11
CA ILE A 58 4.74 10.35 7.74
C ILE A 58 4.97 8.87 7.43
N HIS A 59 4.54 7.96 8.31
CA HIS A 59 4.62 6.51 8.08
C HIS A 59 3.96 6.13 6.75
N THR A 60 2.75 6.61 6.49
CA THR A 60 2.03 6.34 5.23
C THR A 60 2.81 6.84 4.00
N HIS A 61 3.40 8.04 4.07
CA HIS A 61 4.16 8.61 2.96
C HIS A 61 5.50 7.94 2.72
N ILE A 62 6.12 7.35 3.75
CA ILE A 62 7.32 6.53 3.61
C ILE A 62 7.04 5.32 2.70
N TYR A 63 5.89 4.64 2.89
CA TYR A 63 5.57 3.42 2.14
C TYR A 63 4.83 3.65 0.82
N SER A 64 4.08 4.75 0.69
CA SER A 64 3.32 5.02 -0.54
C SER A 64 4.19 5.30 -1.77
N CYS A 65 5.48 5.63 -1.59
CA CYS A 65 6.41 6.01 -2.66
C CYS A 65 5.93 7.19 -3.54
N ARG A 66 4.90 7.92 -3.11
CA ARG A 66 4.29 9.03 -3.85
C ARG A 66 5.22 10.24 -3.98
N TYR A 67 6.13 10.41 -3.02
CA TYR A 67 7.07 11.51 -2.94
C TYR A 67 8.50 11.01 -2.97
N GLY A 68 9.41 11.73 -3.64
CA GLY A 68 10.84 11.41 -3.62
C GLY A 68 11.57 11.80 -2.34
N THR A 69 10.82 12.21 -1.31
CA THR A 69 11.37 12.63 -0.01
C THR A 69 12.10 11.49 0.69
N PHE A 70 11.59 10.27 0.57
CA PHE A 70 12.11 9.07 1.22
C PHE A 70 12.59 8.00 0.21
N LEU A 71 12.97 8.42 -1.00
CA LEU A 71 13.49 7.52 -2.03
C LEU A 71 15.03 7.62 -2.10
N GLY A 72 15.68 6.47 -2.34
CA GLY A 72 17.13 6.32 -2.51
C GLY A 72 17.87 5.99 -1.20
N ASN A 73 18.87 5.09 -1.27
CA ASN A 73 19.63 4.62 -0.10
C ASN A 73 20.69 5.60 0.37
N CYS A 74 21.13 6.49 -0.52
CA CYS A 74 22.12 7.49 -0.19
C CYS A 74 21.92 8.78 -0.97
N GLN A 75 22.36 9.92 -0.42
CA GLN A 75 22.29 11.21 -1.12
C GLN A 75 22.96 11.21 -2.51
N LYS A 76 23.98 10.37 -2.74
CA LYS A 76 24.59 10.18 -4.07
C LYS A 76 23.57 9.61 -5.06
N GLU A 77 22.96 8.47 -4.72
CA GLU A 77 21.94 7.81 -5.54
C GLU A 77 20.76 8.75 -5.84
N ARG A 78 20.34 9.55 -4.84
CA ARG A 78 19.28 10.55 -5.00
C ARG A 78 19.61 11.62 -6.03
N ARG A 79 20.87 12.05 -6.10
CA ARG A 79 21.36 12.99 -7.13
C ARG A 79 21.43 12.31 -8.49
N ASP A 80 21.96 11.09 -8.55
CA ASP A 80 22.12 10.34 -9.80
C ASP A 80 20.74 10.05 -10.45
N MET A 81 19.73 9.74 -9.64
CA MET A 81 18.34 9.57 -10.09
C MET A 81 17.60 10.90 -10.36
N ARG A 82 18.21 12.04 -10.03
CA ARG A 82 17.62 13.39 -10.13
C ARG A 82 16.28 13.54 -9.40
N LEU A 83 16.16 12.96 -8.20
CA LEU A 83 14.89 12.95 -7.47
C LEU A 83 14.37 14.35 -7.16
N GLY A 84 15.26 15.32 -6.89
CA GLY A 84 14.86 16.70 -6.61
C GLY A 84 14.18 17.40 -7.79
N GLU A 85 14.45 16.96 -9.02
CA GLU A 85 13.87 17.53 -10.25
C GLU A 85 12.67 16.71 -10.74
N ARG A 86 12.71 15.39 -10.53
CA ARG A 86 11.75 14.43 -11.09
C ARG A 86 10.59 14.09 -10.17
N THR A 87 10.65 14.50 -8.90
CA THR A 87 9.65 14.15 -7.90
C THR A 87 9.29 15.34 -7.02
N HIS A 88 8.14 15.26 -6.37
CA HIS A 88 7.72 16.25 -5.39
C HIS A 88 8.17 15.88 -3.97
N SER A 89 8.30 16.92 -3.15
CA SER A 89 8.50 16.80 -1.71
C SER A 89 7.16 16.60 -0.99
N VAL A 90 7.14 15.81 0.08
CA VAL A 90 5.96 15.61 0.93
C VAL A 90 5.70 16.82 1.84
N TRP A 91 6.76 17.57 2.20
CA TRP A 91 6.67 18.64 3.20
C TRP A 91 5.69 19.76 2.85
N PRO A 92 5.61 20.25 1.59
CA PRO A 92 4.63 21.26 1.22
C PRO A 92 3.17 20.80 1.38
N GLU A 93 2.87 19.51 1.15
CA GLU A 93 1.54 18.96 1.37
C GLU A 93 1.21 18.93 2.87
N LEU A 94 2.11 18.36 3.67
CA LEU A 94 1.93 18.33 5.13
C LEU A 94 1.82 19.73 5.75
N TRP A 95 2.51 20.72 5.17
CA TRP A 95 2.45 22.10 5.65
C TRP A 95 1.13 22.79 5.34
N LYS A 96 0.48 22.48 4.21
CA LYS A 96 -0.86 23.02 3.88
C LYS A 96 -1.88 22.62 4.93
N GLU A 97 -1.76 21.41 5.45
CA GLU A 97 -2.67 20.86 6.46
C GLU A 97 -2.10 20.96 7.88
N ARG A 98 -1.08 21.80 8.11
CA ARG A 98 -0.36 21.91 9.41
C ARG A 98 -1.28 22.02 10.62
N ALA A 99 -2.40 22.73 10.50
CA ALA A 99 -3.38 22.90 11.58
C ALA A 99 -3.89 21.55 12.11
N GLN A 100 -4.08 20.54 11.25
CA GLN A 100 -4.56 19.22 11.66
C GLN A 100 -3.47 18.35 12.30
N TYR A 101 -2.21 18.72 12.08
CA TYR A 101 -1.02 18.03 12.58
C TYR A 101 -0.43 18.67 13.82
N THR A 102 -0.96 19.83 14.23
CA THR A 102 -0.47 20.55 15.40
C THR A 102 -1.14 20.00 16.67
N ASN A 103 -0.35 19.84 17.72
CA ASN A 103 -0.78 19.45 19.04
C ASN A 103 -1.26 20.69 19.82
N PRO A 104 -2.54 20.77 20.22
CA PRO A 104 -3.07 21.92 20.96
C PRO A 104 -2.50 22.04 22.38
N LEU A 105 -1.91 20.97 22.92
CA LEU A 105 -1.29 20.97 24.24
C LEU A 105 0.18 21.43 24.22
N TYR A 106 0.74 21.69 23.04
CA TYR A 106 2.13 22.07 22.90
C TYR A 106 2.45 23.37 23.65
N ARG A 107 3.49 23.34 24.49
CA ARG A 107 3.97 24.50 25.25
C ARG A 107 5.42 24.80 24.88
N ALA A 108 5.61 25.74 23.95
CA ALA A 108 6.92 26.17 23.50
C ALA A 108 7.84 26.61 24.65
N GLU A 109 7.31 27.37 25.61
CA GLU A 109 8.07 27.86 26.79
C GLU A 109 8.62 26.72 27.67
N GLN A 110 7.82 25.67 27.91
CA GLN A 110 8.26 24.51 28.70
C GLN A 110 9.38 23.73 28.01
N SER A 111 9.34 23.64 26.67
CA SER A 111 10.40 22.99 25.90
C SER A 111 11.72 23.78 25.93
N GLN A 112 11.67 25.11 26.11
CA GLN A 112 12.85 25.95 26.25
C GLN A 112 13.38 26.01 27.69
N SER A 113 12.51 25.88 28.70
CA SER A 113 12.86 26.05 30.11
C SER A 113 13.16 24.75 30.87
N GLN A 114 12.61 23.59 30.47
CA GLN A 114 12.80 22.32 31.21
C GLN A 114 13.93 21.41 30.68
N GLY A 115 14.55 21.73 29.55
CA GLY A 115 15.68 20.95 29.05
C GLY A 115 15.36 19.47 28.75
N VAL A 116 16.42 18.67 28.65
CA VAL A 116 16.44 17.28 28.14
C VAL A 116 15.30 16.41 28.68
N LEU A 117 14.50 15.83 27.78
CA LEU A 117 13.48 14.83 28.10
C LEU A 117 14.12 13.55 28.67
N ARG A 118 13.62 13.07 29.82
CA ARG A 118 14.08 11.83 30.46
C ARG A 118 12.92 10.83 30.52
N PRO A 119 12.76 9.98 29.50
CA PRO A 119 11.66 9.02 29.46
C PRO A 119 11.82 7.94 30.54
N ASN A 120 10.69 7.43 31.02
CA ASN A 120 10.67 6.21 31.80
C ASN A 120 10.70 5.00 30.86
N THR A 121 11.74 4.17 30.98
CA THR A 121 11.98 2.99 30.14
C THR A 121 11.51 1.70 30.79
N THR A 122 10.76 1.76 31.87
CA THR A 122 10.18 0.56 32.48
C THR A 122 9.16 -0.08 31.54
N PRO A 123 9.12 -1.43 31.41
CA PRO A 123 8.27 -2.11 30.43
C PRO A 123 6.79 -1.74 30.47
N TYR A 124 6.26 -1.44 31.66
CA TYR A 124 4.86 -1.06 31.88
C TYR A 124 4.49 0.34 31.35
N CYS A 125 5.48 1.18 31.02
CA CYS A 125 5.24 2.50 30.44
C CYS A 125 5.06 2.46 28.92
N PHE A 126 5.46 1.37 28.26
CA PHE A 126 5.28 1.21 26.83
C PHE A 126 3.84 0.82 26.52
N LYS A 127 3.20 1.60 25.66
CA LYS A 127 1.83 1.33 25.19
C LYS A 127 1.89 0.71 23.79
N MET A 128 0.85 -0.03 23.42
CA MET A 128 0.70 -0.48 22.03
C MET A 128 0.13 0.65 21.18
N TRP A 129 0.79 1.00 20.07
CA TRP A 129 0.30 2.04 19.16
C TRP A 129 -0.87 1.56 18.29
N LYS A 130 -2.05 1.53 18.90
CA LYS A 130 -3.29 1.10 18.22
C LYS A 130 -3.60 1.95 16.97
N GLY A 131 -3.33 3.25 17.00
CA GLY A 131 -3.60 4.16 15.89
C GLY A 131 -2.85 3.79 14.61
N LEU A 132 -1.60 3.32 14.72
CA LEU A 132 -0.80 2.88 13.58
C LEU A 132 -1.14 1.43 13.17
N TYR A 133 -1.11 0.50 14.12
CA TYR A 133 -1.22 -0.93 13.81
C TYR A 133 -2.64 -1.39 13.50
N ASN A 134 -3.68 -0.77 14.08
CA ASN A 134 -5.06 -1.10 13.71
C ASN A 134 -5.45 -0.47 12.36
N HIS A 135 -4.73 0.55 11.90
CA HIS A 135 -4.87 1.07 10.54
C HIS A 135 -4.27 0.12 9.50
N ALA A 136 -3.17 -0.56 9.85
CA ALA A 136 -2.48 -1.50 8.96
C ALA A 136 -3.36 -2.71 8.58
N GLU A 137 -4.27 -3.15 9.47
CA GLU A 137 -5.26 -4.19 9.15
C GLU A 137 -6.22 -3.78 8.01
N LYS A 138 -6.44 -2.47 7.80
CA LYS A 138 -7.24 -1.96 6.67
C LYS A 138 -6.46 -1.83 5.36
N SER A 139 -5.12 -1.86 5.40
CA SER A 139 -4.26 -1.65 4.23
C SER A 139 -3.71 -2.93 3.60
N THR A 140 -3.91 -4.09 4.21
CA THR A 140 -3.92 -5.34 3.43
C THR A 140 -5.11 -5.25 2.46
N PRO A 141 -4.95 -5.52 1.15
CA PRO A 141 -6.13 -5.77 0.32
C PRO A 141 -6.96 -6.82 1.06
N PRO A 142 -8.30 -6.69 1.12
CA PRO A 142 -9.10 -7.69 1.80
C PRO A 142 -8.66 -9.03 1.24
N ARG A 143 -8.12 -9.91 2.10
CA ARG A 143 -8.23 -11.33 1.81
C ARG A 143 -9.72 -11.49 1.52
N GLN A 144 -10.04 -11.76 0.25
CA GLN A 144 -11.39 -11.78 -0.30
C GLN A 144 -12.31 -12.27 0.81
N SER A 145 -13.29 -11.44 1.20
CA SER A 145 -14.21 -11.81 2.25
C SER A 145 -14.70 -13.22 1.92
N PRO A 146 -14.82 -14.14 2.90
CA PRO A 146 -15.38 -15.46 2.62
C PRO A 146 -16.70 -15.36 1.85
N ALA A 147 -17.46 -14.27 2.02
CA ALA A 147 -18.64 -13.95 1.23
C ALA A 147 -18.36 -13.71 -0.26
N ASP A 148 -17.31 -12.96 -0.60
CA ASP A 148 -16.94 -12.64 -1.99
C ASP A 148 -16.46 -13.90 -2.73
N PHE A 149 -15.67 -14.75 -2.06
CA PHE A 149 -15.26 -16.04 -2.61
C PHE A 149 -16.46 -16.97 -2.85
N LEU A 150 -17.38 -17.04 -1.88
CA LEU A 150 -18.60 -17.84 -2.01
C LEU A 150 -19.54 -17.31 -3.10
N SER A 151 -19.62 -15.99 -3.31
CA SER A 151 -20.41 -15.42 -4.41
C SER A 151 -19.81 -15.76 -5.76
N THR A 152 -18.48 -15.66 -5.92
CA THR A 152 -17.80 -16.05 -7.17
C THR A 152 -17.99 -17.53 -7.47
N VAL A 153 -17.80 -18.41 -6.49
CA VAL A 153 -18.03 -19.87 -6.66
C VAL A 153 -19.50 -20.18 -6.99
N ARG A 154 -20.44 -19.44 -6.41
CA ARG A 154 -21.87 -19.58 -6.72
C ARG A 154 -22.18 -19.14 -8.16
N GLU A 155 -21.64 -18.02 -8.60
CA GLU A 155 -21.82 -17.49 -9.95
C GLU A 155 -21.22 -18.44 -11.00
N GLU A 156 -20.01 -18.96 -10.76
CA GLU A 156 -19.38 -19.97 -11.62
C GLU A 156 -20.22 -21.26 -11.69
N SER A 157 -20.78 -21.69 -10.55
CA SER A 157 -21.65 -22.88 -10.52
C SER A 157 -22.94 -22.68 -11.32
N GLN A 158 -23.57 -21.50 -11.22
CA GLN A 158 -24.79 -21.18 -11.98
C GLN A 158 -24.53 -21.09 -13.49
N GLN A 159 -23.39 -20.51 -13.90
CA GLN A 159 -23.03 -20.44 -15.32
C GLN A 159 -22.81 -21.84 -15.91
N LEU A 160 -22.15 -22.74 -15.17
CA LEU A 160 -21.95 -24.12 -15.61
C LEU A 160 -23.27 -24.90 -15.68
N GLU A 161 -24.20 -24.67 -14.75
CA GLU A 161 -25.54 -25.28 -14.78
C GLU A 161 -26.37 -24.79 -15.98
N GLU A 162 -26.32 -23.49 -16.29
CA GLU A 162 -27.01 -22.90 -17.44
C GLU A 162 -26.42 -23.38 -18.77
N GLU A 163 -25.09 -23.52 -18.83
CA GLU A 163 -24.42 -24.09 -20.00
C GLU A 163 -24.78 -25.58 -20.20
N LEU A 164 -24.87 -26.36 -19.12
CA LEU A 164 -25.32 -27.76 -19.17
C LEU A 164 -26.78 -27.87 -19.63
N ALA A 165 -27.65 -26.96 -19.18
CA ALA A 165 -29.05 -26.90 -19.59
C ALA A 165 -29.21 -26.54 -21.07
N ASN A 166 -28.43 -25.59 -21.58
CA ASN A 166 -28.41 -25.23 -23.00
C ASN A 166 -27.88 -26.37 -23.88
N GLN A 167 -26.97 -27.20 -23.38
CA GLN A 167 -26.49 -28.38 -24.11
C GLN A 167 -27.48 -29.56 -24.10
N GLN A 168 -28.51 -29.52 -23.25
CA GLN A 168 -29.53 -30.57 -23.14
C GLN A 168 -30.82 -30.32 -23.95
N GLU A 169 -31.01 -29.13 -24.53
CA GLU A 169 -32.10 -28.86 -25.49
C GLU A 169 -31.77 -29.36 -26.93
N VAL A 170 -31.56 -30.67 -27.09
CA VAL A 170 -31.69 -31.34 -28.39
C VAL A 170 -33.08 -32.01 -28.44
N PRO A 171 -34.03 -31.53 -29.26
CA PRO A 171 -35.33 -32.19 -29.39
C PRO A 171 -35.19 -33.55 -30.10
N PRO A 172 -35.97 -34.57 -29.71
CA PRO A 172 -35.95 -35.87 -30.34
C PRO A 172 -36.66 -35.84 -31.70
N GLY A 173 -35.94 -36.21 -32.76
CA GLY A 173 -36.41 -36.92 -33.96
C GLY A 173 -37.61 -36.39 -34.76
N GLY A 174 -37.38 -36.10 -36.04
CA GLY A 174 -38.46 -36.06 -37.04
C GLY A 174 -38.07 -35.54 -38.43
N THR A 175 -37.46 -36.40 -39.27
CA THR A 175 -37.53 -36.32 -40.76
C THR A 175 -38.85 -36.97 -41.25
N PRO A 176 -39.30 -36.90 -42.54
CA PRO A 176 -38.73 -36.30 -43.77
C PRO A 176 -39.75 -35.53 -44.68
N HIS A 177 -39.26 -34.88 -45.76
CA HIS A 177 -39.79 -34.88 -47.16
C HIS A 177 -39.27 -33.62 -47.93
N HIS A 178 -38.29 -33.78 -48.83
CA HIS A 178 -38.41 -33.91 -50.30
C HIS A 178 -38.85 -32.63 -51.07
N HIS A 179 -37.92 -31.99 -51.80
CA HIS A 179 -37.92 -32.00 -53.27
C HIS A 179 -36.71 -31.30 -53.94
N LEU A 180 -36.03 -32.08 -54.80
CA LEU A 180 -35.55 -31.80 -56.17
C LEU A 180 -34.54 -30.66 -56.46
N GLY A 181 -33.47 -31.04 -57.16
CA GLY A 181 -32.64 -30.11 -57.94
C GLY A 181 -31.33 -30.71 -58.46
N PHE A 182 -31.39 -31.26 -59.67
CA PHE A 182 -30.31 -31.91 -60.43
C PHE A 182 -29.13 -30.99 -60.85
N ARG A 183 -27.96 -31.63 -61.04
CA ARG A 183 -26.96 -31.46 -62.15
C ARG A 183 -25.69 -30.58 -62.00
N GLN A 184 -24.56 -31.31 -61.86
CA GLN A 184 -23.31 -31.37 -62.68
C GLN A 184 -22.40 -30.15 -62.98
N GLY A 185 -21.09 -30.40 -62.81
CA GLY A 185 -19.94 -29.82 -63.53
C GLY A 185 -18.76 -29.55 -62.58
N ILE A 186 -17.76 -30.44 -62.36
CA ILE A 186 -16.58 -30.76 -63.22
C ILE A 186 -15.92 -29.44 -63.73
N GLN A 187 -14.68 -29.04 -63.40
CA GLN A 187 -13.39 -29.71 -63.59
C GLN A 187 -12.24 -28.85 -62.98
N HIS A 188 -11.19 -29.52 -62.44
CA HIS A 188 -9.72 -29.32 -62.66
C HIS A 188 -9.08 -27.91 -62.52
N THR A 189 -7.83 -27.66 -62.13
CA THR A 189 -6.50 -28.35 -62.06
C THR A 189 -5.61 -27.47 -61.16
N SER A 190 -4.80 -27.98 -60.22
CA SER A 190 -3.46 -28.59 -60.35
C SER A 190 -2.29 -27.60 -60.54
N LYS A 191 -1.26 -27.83 -59.69
CA LYS A 191 0.19 -27.54 -59.81
C LYS A 191 0.66 -26.12 -59.44
N HIS A 192 1.78 -25.95 -58.73
CA HIS A 192 2.93 -26.84 -58.56
C HIS A 192 3.55 -26.74 -57.16
#